data_AF-A0A9P4WZT3-F1
#
_entry.id   AF-A0A9P4WZT3-F1
#
_cell.length_a   1.000
_cell.length_b   1.000
_cell.length_c   1.000
_cell.angle_alpha   90.00
_cell.angle_beta   90.00
_cell.angle_gamma   90.00
#
_symmetry.space_group_name_H-M   'P 1'
#
loop_
_entity.id
_entity.type
_entity.pdbx_description
1 polymer ?
#
loop_
_entity_poly.entity_id
_entity_poly.type
_entity_poly.pdbx_seq_one_letter_code
_entity_poly.pdbx_strand_id
1 'polypeptide(L)'
;MPILQFWTFHTWLNISIPSESSKFQPRGDEIPSELVRCHVADDSGDWCGSIVLDKQWVNVKKFANREFIAISEAKKFTQDECEAWTYYIPKERDQSEWDLFYVMLIERRDEQWERVGVGKVFKEAFMRNARWKEIMLG
;
A
#
# COMPACT_ATOMS: atom_id res chain seq x y z
N MET A 1 -25.41 -5.47 -10.49
CA MET A 1 -24.56 -5.12 -9.33
C MET A 1 -24.07 -3.69 -9.51
N PRO A 2 -24.01 -2.86 -8.46
CA PRO A 2 -23.45 -1.52 -8.59
C PRO A 2 -21.95 -1.60 -8.90
N ILE A 3 -21.49 -0.81 -9.87
CA ILE A 3 -20.07 -0.66 -10.23
C ILE A 3 -19.65 0.74 -9.78
N LEU A 4 -18.47 0.85 -9.16
CA LEU A 4 -17.88 2.14 -8.83
C LEU A 4 -16.88 2.52 -9.92
N GLN A 5 -17.22 3.52 -10.73
CA GLN A 5 -16.39 4.03 -11.81
C GLN A 5 -15.86 5.43 -11.50
N PHE A 6 -14.55 5.61 -11.59
CA PHE A 6 -13.89 6.87 -11.26
C PHE A 6 -12.51 6.97 -11.90
N TRP A 7 -12.02 8.20 -12.02
CA TRP A 7 -10.63 8.48 -12.40
C TRP A 7 -9.78 8.65 -11.16
N THR A 8 -8.61 8.02 -11.15
CA THR A 8 -7.62 8.20 -10.09
C THR A 8 -6.21 8.02 -10.63
N PHE A 9 -5.21 8.36 -9.83
CA PHE A 9 -3.83 8.00 -10.11
C PHE A 9 -3.61 6.50 -9.86
N HIS A 10 -2.95 5.84 -10.80
CA HIS A 10 -2.46 4.49 -10.64
C HIS A 10 -0.95 4.43 -10.88
N THR A 11 -0.29 3.47 -10.25
CA THR A 11 1.15 3.18 -10.42
C THR A 11 1.42 1.71 -10.12
N TRP A 12 2.66 1.28 -10.34
CA TRP A 12 3.10 -0.09 -10.08
C TRP A 12 4.16 -0.08 -8.96
N LEU A 13 3.91 -0.84 -7.89
CA LEU A 13 4.80 -0.94 -6.71
C LEU A 13 5.03 -2.41 -6.34
N ASN A 14 6.14 -2.65 -5.63
CA ASN A 14 6.53 -3.97 -5.17
C ASN A 14 5.95 -4.27 -3.79
N ILE A 15 5.59 -5.53 -3.54
CA ILE A 15 5.09 -6.00 -2.23
C ILE A 15 6.06 -7.05 -1.69
N SER A 16 6.39 -6.98 -0.41
CA SER A 16 7.20 -7.99 0.29
C SER A 16 6.62 -8.33 1.67
N ILE A 17 6.79 -9.57 2.11
CA ILE A 17 6.46 -9.96 3.49
C ILE A 17 7.63 -9.57 4.41
N PRO A 18 7.38 -8.97 5.58
CA PRO A 18 8.40 -8.83 6.61
C PRO A 18 8.98 -10.20 6.98
N SER A 19 10.31 -10.36 7.00
CA SER A 19 10.93 -11.62 7.44
C SER A 19 10.57 -11.91 8.91
N GLU A 20 10.35 -13.17 9.28
CA GLU A 20 10.01 -13.59 10.67
C GLU A 20 11.08 -13.18 11.70
N SER A 21 12.31 -12.90 11.28
CA SER A 21 13.40 -12.39 12.12
C SER A 21 13.29 -10.89 12.44
N SER A 22 12.39 -10.19 11.77
CA SER A 22 12.09 -8.80 12.06
C SER A 22 11.22 -8.80 13.32
N LYS A 23 11.68 -8.13 14.39
CA LYS A 23 11.00 -8.08 15.71
C LYS A 23 9.63 -7.35 15.68
N PHE A 24 9.05 -7.20 14.50
CA PHE A 24 7.82 -6.48 14.21
C PHE A 24 6.63 -7.40 14.46
N GLN A 25 6.36 -7.67 15.74
CA GLN A 25 5.03 -8.12 16.14
C GLN A 25 4.19 -6.87 16.42
N PRO A 26 3.06 -6.64 15.71
CA PRO A 26 2.21 -5.49 15.97
C PRO A 26 1.71 -5.55 17.42
N ARG A 27 2.03 -4.52 18.21
CA ARG A 27 1.44 -4.27 19.53
C ARG A 27 0.42 -3.14 19.38
N GLY A 28 -0.72 -3.43 18.77
CA GLY A 28 -1.83 -2.49 18.65
C GLY A 28 -2.77 -2.81 17.49
N ASP A 29 -4.08 -2.79 17.76
CA ASP A 29 -5.22 -3.21 16.93
C ASP A 29 -5.04 -4.58 16.23
N GLU A 30 -5.62 -5.63 16.82
CA GLU A 30 -5.61 -6.99 16.27
C GLU A 30 -6.17 -7.00 14.84
N ILE A 31 -5.27 -6.91 13.86
CA ILE A 31 -5.58 -7.29 12.50
C ILE A 31 -6.06 -8.75 12.57
N PRO A 32 -7.24 -9.09 12.00
CA PRO A 32 -7.76 -10.45 12.00
C PRO A 32 -6.69 -11.47 11.62
N SER A 33 -6.74 -12.68 12.20
CA SER A 33 -5.74 -13.74 11.98
C SER A 33 -5.53 -14.11 10.51
N GLU A 34 -6.52 -13.86 9.65
CA GLU A 34 -6.47 -14.15 8.22
C GLU A 34 -5.79 -13.05 7.39
N LEU A 35 -5.54 -11.89 7.99
CA LEU A 35 -4.89 -10.76 7.36
C LEU A 35 -3.42 -10.64 7.82
N VAL A 36 -2.59 -10.09 6.96
CA VAL A 36 -1.17 -9.85 7.20
C VAL A 36 -0.78 -8.47 6.69
N ARG A 37 0.06 -7.78 7.46
CA ARG A 37 0.67 -6.52 7.02
C ARG A 37 1.93 -6.82 6.21
N CYS A 38 1.97 -6.31 4.99
CA CYS A 38 3.11 -6.40 4.08
C CYS A 38 3.74 -5.04 3.88
N HIS A 39 5.02 -5.05 3.49
CA HIS A 39 5.74 -3.86 3.06
C HIS A 39 5.45 -3.57 1.59
N VAL A 40 5.39 -2.29 1.26
CA VAL A 40 5.36 -1.77 -0.11
C VAL A 40 6.68 -1.08 -0.37
N ALA A 41 7.30 -1.40 -1.51
CA ALA A 41 8.55 -0.82 -1.96
C ALA A 41 8.39 -0.20 -3.36
N ASP A 42 9.17 0.83 -3.63
CA ASP A 42 9.20 1.47 -4.94
C ASP A 42 9.98 0.66 -5.99
N ASP A 43 10.27 1.26 -7.14
CA ASP A 43 11.03 0.66 -8.24
C ASP A 43 12.50 0.40 -7.91
N SER A 44 13.04 1.13 -6.93
CA SER A 44 14.41 1.03 -6.44
C SER A 44 14.55 -0.01 -5.33
N GLY A 45 13.42 -0.53 -4.83
CA GLY A 45 13.36 -1.48 -3.71
C GLY A 45 13.32 -0.79 -2.35
N ASP A 46 13.23 0.53 -2.32
CA ASP A 46 13.15 1.29 -1.07
C ASP A 46 11.75 1.19 -0.49
N TRP A 47 11.68 0.97 0.82
CA TRP A 47 10.41 0.92 1.54
C TRP A 47 9.69 2.25 1.40
N CYS A 48 8.47 2.23 0.87
CA CYS A 48 7.67 3.42 0.65
C CYS A 48 6.27 3.34 1.27
N GLY A 49 5.92 2.21 1.92
CA GLY A 49 4.69 2.12 2.69
C GLY A 49 4.29 0.72 3.15
N SER A 50 3.06 0.58 3.60
CA SER A 50 2.54 -0.71 4.09
C SER A 50 1.13 -0.96 3.58
N ILE A 51 0.79 -2.25 3.45
CA ILE A 51 -0.51 -2.71 2.99
C ILE A 51 -0.99 -3.89 3.82
N VAL A 52 -2.29 -3.98 4.09
CA VAL A 52 -2.90 -5.15 4.71
C VAL A 52 -3.54 -6.02 3.62
N LEU A 53 -3.18 -7.31 3.62
CA LEU A 53 -3.57 -8.30 2.63
C LEU A 53 -4.10 -9.56 3.29
N ASP A 54 -4.90 -10.33 2.56
CA ASP A 54 -5.30 -11.68 2.93
C ASP A 54 -4.11 -12.66 2.84
N LYS A 55 -3.92 -13.49 3.88
CA LYS A 55 -2.81 -14.45 3.96
C LYS A 55 -2.84 -15.49 2.85
N GLN A 56 -4.03 -15.94 2.43
CA GLN A 56 -4.16 -16.91 1.34
C GLN A 56 -3.75 -16.26 0.01
N TRP A 57 -4.16 -15.01 -0.22
CA TRP A 57 -3.72 -14.25 -1.40
C TRP A 57 -2.20 -14.13 -1.46
N VAL A 58 -1.58 -13.79 -0.33
CA VAL A 58 -0.12 -13.64 -0.18
C VAL A 58 0.61 -14.97 -0.42
N ASN A 59 0.10 -16.10 0.08
CA ASN A 59 0.73 -17.42 -0.09
C ASN A 59 0.68 -17.93 -1.54
N VAL A 60 -0.36 -17.57 -2.30
CA VAL A 60 -0.54 -18.01 -3.69
C VAL A 60 0.26 -17.15 -4.66
N LYS A 61 0.41 -15.86 -4.38
CA LYS A 61 1.00 -14.90 -5.32
C LYS A 61 2.47 -14.67 -4.99
N LYS A 62 3.34 -14.93 -5.97
CA LYS A 62 4.76 -14.56 -5.86
C LYS A 62 4.87 -13.02 -5.82
N PHE A 63 5.65 -12.53 -4.86
CA PHE A 63 6.01 -11.12 -4.66
C PHE A 63 6.59 -10.55 -5.94
N ALA A 64 5.88 -9.59 -6.51
CA ALA A 64 6.16 -8.98 -7.80
C ALA A 64 5.58 -7.57 -7.82
N ASN A 65 5.90 -6.84 -8.87
CA ASN A 65 5.33 -5.53 -9.15
C ASN A 65 3.80 -5.62 -9.35
N ARG A 66 3.03 -4.81 -8.63
CA ARG A 66 1.55 -4.84 -8.62
C ARG A 66 0.95 -3.46 -8.83
N GLU A 67 -0.26 -3.42 -9.37
CA GLU A 67 -0.97 -2.18 -9.66
C GLU A 67 -1.69 -1.63 -8.42
N PHE A 68 -1.33 -0.41 -8.06
CA PHE A 68 -1.97 0.35 -6.98
C PHE A 68 -2.69 1.56 -7.54
N ILE A 69 -3.78 1.95 -6.88
CA ILE A 69 -4.48 3.21 -7.12
C ILE A 69 -4.49 4.07 -5.86
N ALA A 70 -4.43 5.39 -6.04
CA ALA A 70 -4.67 6.33 -4.97
C ALA A 70 -6.17 6.41 -4.67
N ILE A 71 -6.53 6.53 -3.39
CA ILE A 71 -7.91 6.72 -2.96
C ILE A 71 -8.11 8.16 -2.50
N SER A 72 -7.22 8.61 -1.61
CA SER A 72 -7.25 9.93 -1.00
C SER A 72 -5.91 10.22 -0.33
N GLU A 73 -5.73 11.45 0.14
CA GLU A 73 -4.58 11.79 0.97
C GLU A 73 -4.70 11.17 2.36
N ALA A 74 -3.57 10.73 2.92
CA ALA A 74 -3.48 10.19 4.26
C ALA A 74 -2.60 11.10 5.12
N LYS A 75 -3.03 11.34 6.37
CA LYS A 75 -2.34 12.25 7.27
C LYS A 75 -0.93 11.76 7.68
N LYS A 76 -0.84 10.53 8.17
CA LYS A 76 0.42 9.89 8.60
C LYS A 76 0.25 8.38 8.74
N PHE A 77 1.38 7.68 8.82
CA PHE A 77 1.42 6.28 9.24
C PHE A 77 1.05 6.17 10.73
N THR A 78 0.40 5.08 11.11
CA THR A 78 0.29 4.64 12.50
C THR A 78 1.63 4.03 12.95
N GLN A 79 1.78 3.82 14.26
CA GLN A 79 2.98 3.21 14.81
C GLN A 79 3.20 1.79 14.25
N ASP A 80 2.13 1.02 14.05
CA ASP A 80 2.21 -0.34 13.46
C ASP A 80 2.53 -0.33 11.96
N GLU A 81 2.26 0.77 11.27
CA GLU A 81 2.58 0.92 9.84
C GLU A 81 4.05 1.31 9.63
N CYS A 82 4.68 1.97 10.60
CA CYS A 82 6.06 2.45 10.57
C CYS A 82 6.58 2.67 12.01
N GLU A 83 7.29 1.69 12.59
CA GLU A 83 7.84 1.82 13.95
C GLU A 83 9.14 2.67 14.00
N ALA A 84 10.00 2.52 12.98
CA ALA A 84 11.24 3.26 12.86
C ALA A 84 11.07 4.28 11.74
N TRP A 85 11.13 5.57 12.07
CA TRP A 85 11.14 6.64 11.09
C TRP A 85 12.48 6.56 10.33
N THR A 86 12.58 5.67 9.33
CA THR A 86 13.80 5.45 8.57
C THR A 86 13.96 6.57 7.58
N TYR A 87 14.74 7.60 7.94
CA TYR A 87 15.64 8.47 7.14
C TYR A 87 15.25 8.95 5.72
N TYR A 88 14.06 8.62 5.20
CA TYR A 88 13.68 8.84 3.81
C TYR A 88 13.20 10.28 3.60
N ILE A 89 12.84 11.00 4.67
CA ILE A 89 12.49 12.40 4.59
C ILE A 89 13.32 13.16 5.63
N PRO A 90 14.25 14.03 5.22
CA PRO A 90 15.00 14.94 6.12
C PRO A 90 14.10 16.07 6.68
N LYS A 91 12.84 15.78 6.98
CA LYS A 91 11.88 16.73 7.51
C LYS A 91 11.50 16.32 8.92
N GLU A 92 11.46 17.29 9.82
CA GLU A 92 11.00 17.10 11.19
C GLU A 92 9.57 16.55 11.19
N ARG A 93 9.22 15.78 12.23
CA ARG A 93 7.95 15.03 12.39
C ARG A 93 6.68 15.82 12.05
N ASP A 94 6.73 17.13 12.19
CA ASP A 94 5.60 18.06 12.03
C ASP A 94 5.48 18.62 10.60
N GLN A 95 6.50 18.41 9.75
CA GLN A 95 6.57 18.89 8.37
C GLN A 95 6.21 17.83 7.31
N SER A 96 5.94 16.59 7.73
CA SER A 96 5.54 15.47 6.85
C SER A 96 4.10 14.99 7.10
N GLU A 97 3.29 15.79 7.81
CA GLU A 97 1.85 15.56 7.81
C GLU A 97 1.32 15.72 6.38
N TRP A 98 0.55 14.73 5.92
CA TRP A 98 -0.08 14.67 4.60
C TRP A 98 0.82 14.31 3.41
N ASP A 99 2.05 13.82 3.63
CA ASP A 99 2.92 13.30 2.56
C ASP A 99 2.60 11.85 2.13
N LEU A 100 1.40 11.35 2.47
CA LEU A 100 0.95 9.98 2.16
C LEU A 100 -0.32 9.96 1.32
N PHE A 101 -0.50 8.86 0.58
CA PHE A 101 -1.81 8.46 0.05
C PHE A 101 -2.33 7.25 0.81
N TYR A 102 -3.65 7.21 1.02
CA TYR A 102 -4.35 5.94 1.10
C TYR A 102 -4.36 5.31 -0.30
N VAL A 103 -3.93 4.06 -0.38
CA VAL A 103 -3.87 3.31 -1.64
C VAL A 103 -4.63 2.01 -1.57
N MET A 104 -5.09 1.55 -2.73
CA MET A 104 -5.72 0.25 -2.92
C MET A 104 -4.91 -0.57 -3.92
N LEU A 105 -4.59 -1.80 -3.55
CA LEU A 105 -4.11 -2.81 -4.48
C LEU A 105 -5.31 -3.40 -5.21
N ILE A 106 -5.24 -3.43 -6.53
CA ILE A 106 -6.30 -3.96 -7.39
C ILE A 106 -5.77 -5.08 -8.28
N GLU A 107 -6.62 -6.05 -8.58
CA GLU A 107 -6.37 -7.06 -9.62
C GLU A 107 -7.49 -7.00 -10.65
N ARG A 108 -7.12 -7.07 -11.93
CA ARG A 108 -8.10 -7.16 -13.00
C ARG A 108 -8.60 -8.59 -13.10
N ARG A 109 -9.91 -8.77 -13.03
CA ARG A 109 -10.60 -10.01 -13.39
C ARG A 109 -11.60 -9.68 -14.48
N ASP A 110 -11.40 -10.27 -15.66
CA ASP A 110 -12.17 -9.98 -16.87
C ASP A 110 -12.16 -8.47 -17.22
N GLU A 111 -13.33 -7.84 -17.20
CA GLU A 111 -13.51 -6.41 -17.51
C GLU A 111 -13.56 -5.51 -16.27
N GLN A 112 -13.46 -6.08 -15.06
CA GLN A 112 -13.59 -5.35 -13.80
C GLN A 112 -12.30 -5.43 -12.97
N TRP A 113 -12.14 -4.46 -12.07
CA TRP A 113 -11.08 -4.47 -11.07
C TRP A 113 -11.67 -4.89 -9.74
N GLU A 114 -11.01 -5.84 -9.08
CA GLU A 114 -11.34 -6.25 -7.74
C GLU A 114 -10.35 -5.64 -6.74
N ARG A 115 -10.86 -5.30 -5.56
CA ARG A 115 -10.03 -4.90 -4.42
C ARG A 115 -9.31 -6.12 -3.85
N VAL A 116 -7.99 -6.00 -3.70
CA VAL A 116 -7.18 -6.99 -3.00
C VAL A 116 -6.80 -6.53 -1.59
N GLY A 117 -6.47 -5.26 -1.42
CA GLY A 117 -6.03 -4.73 -0.13
C GLY A 117 -5.93 -3.22 -0.09
N VAL A 118 -5.72 -2.68 1.10
CA VAL A 118 -5.52 -1.24 1.31
C VAL A 118 -4.34 -0.96 2.21
N GLY A 119 -3.73 0.17 1.97
CA GLY A 119 -2.53 0.58 2.66
C GLY A 119 -2.32 2.08 2.58
N LYS A 120 -1.12 2.47 2.98
CA LYS A 120 -0.63 3.83 2.82
C LYS A 120 0.77 3.79 2.23
N VAL A 121 1.09 4.78 1.40
CA VAL A 121 2.41 4.94 0.79
C VAL A 121 2.78 6.42 0.70
N PHE A 122 4.07 6.72 0.63
CA PHE A 122 4.55 8.07 0.37
C PHE A 122 4.12 8.58 -0.99
N LYS A 123 3.62 9.83 -1.02
CA LYS A 123 3.22 10.51 -2.26
C LYS A 123 4.40 10.60 -3.23
N GLU A 124 5.60 10.91 -2.75
CA GLU A 124 6.79 11.04 -3.60
C GLU A 124 7.09 9.75 -4.37
N ALA A 125 7.14 8.61 -3.69
CA ALA A 125 7.36 7.31 -4.31
C ALA A 125 6.20 6.93 -5.27
N PHE A 126 4.96 7.16 -4.85
CA PHE A 126 3.79 6.84 -5.67
C PHE A 126 3.74 7.66 -6.96
N MET A 127 3.99 8.96 -6.86
CA MET A 127 3.84 9.92 -7.96
C MET A 127 4.96 9.84 -9.00
N ARG A 128 6.12 9.24 -8.68
CA ARG A 128 7.26 9.11 -9.61
C ARG A 128 6.86 8.50 -10.97
N ASN A 129 5.99 7.49 -10.95
CA ASN A 129 5.52 6.80 -12.16
C ASN A 129 3.98 6.83 -12.31
N ALA A 130 3.28 7.64 -11.50
CA ALA A 130 1.82 7.66 -11.49
C ALA A 130 1.23 8.24 -12.77
N ARG A 131 0.09 7.69 -13.19
CA ARG A 131 -0.69 8.18 -14.33
C ARG A 131 -2.17 8.19 -13.96
N TRP A 132 -2.95 9.05 -14.62
CA TRP A 132 -4.40 9.00 -14.50
C TRP A 132 -4.94 7.77 -15.24
N LYS A 133 -5.87 7.06 -14.61
CA LYS A 133 -6.57 5.91 -15.20
C LYS A 133 -7.99 5.86 -14.68
N GLU A 134 -8.89 5.48 -15.58
CA GLU A 134 -10.26 5.14 -15.23
C GLU A 134 -10.31 3.72 -14.65
N ILE A 135 -10.95 3.59 -13.50
CA ILE A 135 -11.11 2.34 -12.78
C ILE A 135 -12.60 2.02 -12.70
N MET A 136 -12.96 0.77 -13.06
CA MET A 136 -14.27 0.19 -12.83
C MET A 136 -14.14 -0.88 -11.75
N LEU A 137 -14.40 -0.50 -10.50
CA LEU A 137 -14.33 -1.40 -9.35
C LEU A 137 -15.67 -2.13 -9.19
N GLY A 138 -15.65 -3.46 -9.19
CA GLY A 138 -16.82 -4.33 -9.20
C GLY A 138 -16.63 -5.61 -8.41
#